data_AF-A0A7Y6QCU1-F1
#
_entry.id   AF-A0A7Y6QCU1-F1
#
_cell.length_a   1.000
_cell.length_b   1.000
_cell.length_c   1.000
_cell.angle_alpha   90.00
_cell.angle_beta   90.00
_cell.angle_gamma   90.00
#
_symmetry.space_group_name_H-M   'P 1'
#
loop_
_entity.id
_entity.type
_entity.pdbx_description
1 polymer ?
#
loop_
_entity_poly.entity_id
_entity_poly.type
_entity_poly.pdbx_seq_one_letter_code
_entity_poly.pdbx_strand_id
1 'polypeptide(L)'
;MTVKKSLCRLPSKLDKQGPAIRTHALEAVLELCHAYNLAVVDLHNLQVEKNPRKEAIGKLEGLCRDIEAQIMSCDERVVPDGKAEVSN
;
A
#
# COMPACT_ATOMS: atom_id res chain seq x y z
N MET A 1 -0.51 6.74 11.36
CA MET A 1 -0.33 5.35 11.83
C MET A 1 0.70 4.71 10.94
N THR A 2 1.71 4.02 11.47
CA THR A 2 2.84 3.49 10.68
C THR A 2 2.41 2.33 9.78
N VAL A 3 2.77 2.36 8.48
CA VAL A 3 2.54 1.31 7.46
C VAL A 3 2.78 -0.10 7.98
N LYS A 4 3.79 -0.26 8.84
CA LYS A 4 4.13 -1.52 9.53
C LYS A 4 2.93 -2.15 10.25
N LYS A 5 2.07 -1.35 10.88
CA LYS A 5 0.85 -1.83 11.56
C LYS A 5 -0.24 -2.24 10.57
N SER A 6 -0.33 -1.59 9.41
CA SER A 6 -1.30 -1.92 8.37
C SER A 6 -0.90 -3.22 7.65
N LEU A 7 0.39 -3.41 7.40
CA LEU A 7 0.94 -4.66 6.86
C LEU A 7 0.66 -5.87 7.74
N CYS A 8 0.68 -5.71 9.07
CA CYS A 8 0.32 -6.78 10.00
C CYS A 8 -1.17 -7.18 9.94
N ARG A 9 -2.07 -6.34 9.40
CA ARG A 9 -3.52 -6.61 9.33
C ARG A 9 -4.00 -7.16 7.99
N LEU A 10 -3.18 -7.05 6.95
CA LEU A 10 -3.48 -7.57 5.62
C LEU A 10 -3.64 -9.11 5.58
N PRO A 11 -2.77 -9.92 6.20
CA PRO A 11 -2.88 -11.39 6.17
C PRO A 11 -4.21 -11.90 6.73
N SER A 12 -4.69 -11.32 7.83
CA SER A 12 -5.93 -11.75 8.49
C SER A 12 -7.21 -11.40 7.71
N LYS A 13 -7.12 -10.54 6.69
CA LYS A 13 -8.25 -10.16 5.82
C LYS A 13 -8.29 -10.96 4.52
N LEU A 14 -7.12 -11.35 4.04
CA LEU A 14 -6.94 -12.15 2.83
C LEU A 14 -7.37 -13.61 3.00
N ASP A 15 -7.47 -14.10 4.24
CA ASP A 15 -7.96 -15.45 4.57
C ASP A 15 -9.41 -15.73 4.16
N LYS A 16 -10.21 -14.69 3.86
CA LYS A 16 -11.59 -14.83 3.38
C LYS A 16 -11.71 -15.00 1.87
N GLN A 17 -10.60 -14.92 1.13
CA GLN A 17 -10.60 -14.96 -0.34
C GLN A 17 -10.18 -16.33 -0.88
N GLY A 18 -10.64 -16.67 -2.08
CA GLY A 18 -10.15 -17.84 -2.81
C GLY A 18 -8.63 -17.77 -3.05
N PRO A 19 -7.93 -18.92 -3.18
CA PRO A 19 -6.46 -18.98 -3.19
C PRO A 19 -5.81 -18.08 -4.25
N ALA A 20 -6.37 -18.01 -5.46
CA ALA A 20 -5.83 -17.22 -6.56
C ALA A 20 -5.97 -15.70 -6.33
N ILE A 21 -7.13 -15.26 -5.81
CA ILE A 21 -7.39 -13.84 -5.53
C ILE A 21 -6.50 -13.37 -4.37
N ARG A 22 -6.32 -14.23 -3.36
CA ARG A 22 -5.38 -14.00 -2.26
C ARG A 22 -3.94 -13.82 -2.74
N THR A 23 -3.46 -14.65 -3.66
CA THR A 23 -2.10 -14.53 -4.22
C THR A 23 -1.90 -13.23 -4.96
N HIS A 24 -2.82 -12.86 -5.86
CA HIS A 24 -2.71 -11.61 -6.62
C HIS A 24 -2.81 -10.36 -5.73
N ALA A 25 -3.66 -10.38 -4.71
CA ALA A 25 -3.75 -9.28 -3.76
C ALA A 25 -2.50 -9.15 -2.88
N LEU A 26 -1.86 -10.27 -2.51
CA LEU A 26 -0.58 -10.27 -1.81
C LEU A 26 0.54 -9.72 -2.70
N GLU A 27 0.61 -10.15 -3.97
CA GLU A 27 1.59 -9.65 -4.95
C GLU A 27 1.47 -8.13 -5.12
N ALA A 28 0.26 -7.61 -5.37
CA ALA A 28 0.02 -6.18 -5.51
C ALA A 28 0.40 -5.37 -4.26
N VAL A 29 0.12 -5.91 -3.07
CA VAL A 29 0.51 -5.27 -1.79
C VAL A 29 2.02 -5.29 -1.60
N LEU A 30 2.70 -6.38 -1.96
CA LEU A 30 4.16 -6.47 -1.91
C LEU A 30 4.81 -5.47 -2.86
N GLU A 31 4.28 -5.30 -4.07
CA GLU A 31 4.73 -4.30 -5.04
C GLU A 31 4.59 -2.88 -4.48
N LEU A 32 3.44 -2.54 -3.89
CA LEU A 32 3.22 -1.24 -3.24
C LEU A 32 4.18 -1.01 -2.07
N CYS A 33 4.45 -2.03 -1.25
CA CYS A 33 5.41 -1.92 -0.16
C CYS A 33 6.84 -1.74 -0.66
N HIS A 34 7.20 -2.40 -1.75
CA HIS A 34 8.49 -2.23 -2.39
C HIS A 34 8.66 -0.79 -2.91
N ALA A 35 7.65 -0.27 -3.61
CA ALA A 35 7.63 1.10 -4.09
C ALA A 35 7.73 2.12 -2.94
N TYR A 36 7.01 1.89 -1.84
CA TYR A 36 7.10 2.72 -0.63
C TYR A 36 8.52 2.73 -0.04
N ASN A 37 9.15 1.55 0.09
CA ASN A 37 10.50 1.46 0.63
C ASN A 37 11.52 2.19 -0.23
N LEU A 38 11.43 2.09 -1.56
CA LEU A 38 12.29 2.84 -2.48
C LEU A 38 12.10 4.34 -2.31
N ALA A 39 10.85 4.81 -2.26
CA ALA A 39 10.54 6.22 -2.07
C ALA A 39 11.09 6.77 -0.74
N VAL A 40 11.01 6.01 0.34
CA VAL A 40 11.57 6.39 1.65
C VAL A 40 13.10 6.46 1.62
N VAL A 41 13.76 5.52 0.94
CA VAL A 41 15.22 5.53 0.77
C VAL A 41 15.65 6.76 -0.03
N ASP A 42 14.98 7.07 -1.14
CA ASP A 42 15.26 8.24 -1.96
C ASP A 42 15.00 9.55 -1.22
N LEU A 43 13.92 9.61 -0.43
CA LEU A 43 13.61 10.74 0.43
C LEU A 43 14.71 10.96 1.48
N HIS A 44 15.16 9.90 2.13
CA HIS A 44 16.26 9.97 3.09
C HIS A 44 17.55 10.46 2.42
N ASN A 45 17.88 9.94 1.25
CA ASN A 45 19.05 10.36 0.47
C ASN A 45 18.99 11.86 0.16
N LEU A 46 17.85 12.38 -0.30
CA LEU A 46 17.66 13.81 -0.56
C LEU A 46 17.75 14.68 0.69
N GLN A 47 17.29 14.17 1.84
CA GLN A 47 17.32 14.90 3.11
C GLN A 47 18.74 15.04 3.68
N VAL A 48 19.64 14.09 3.39
CA VAL A 48 21.04 14.15 3.82
C VAL A 48 21.97 14.82 2.80
N GLU A 49 21.47 15.25 1.64
CA GLU A 49 22.24 16.03 0.67
C GLU A 49 22.73 17.35 1.28
N LYS A 50 23.95 17.76 0.93
CA LYS A 50 24.54 19.04 1.36
C LYS A 50 23.70 20.25 0.97
N ASN A 51 22.93 20.14 -0.12
CA ASN A 51 21.98 21.15 -0.55
C ASN A 51 20.64 20.47 -0.90
N PRO A 52 19.74 20.31 0.09
CA PRO A 52 18.55 19.51 -0.07
C PRO A 52 17.57 20.17 -1.05
N ARG A 53 17.17 19.40 -2.07
CA ARG A 53 16.20 19.82 -3.08
C ARG A 53 14.79 19.78 -2.50
N LYS A 54 14.39 20.84 -1.80
CA LYS A 54 13.10 20.93 -1.07
C LYS A 54 11.87 20.56 -1.91
N GLU A 55 11.83 20.93 -3.18
CA GLU A 55 10.73 20.57 -4.07
C GLU A 55 10.66 19.05 -4.33
N ALA A 56 11.82 18.41 -4.54
CA ALA A 56 11.91 16.97 -4.75
C ALA A 56 11.54 16.20 -3.46
N ILE A 57 11.98 16.69 -2.30
CA ILE A 57 11.60 16.17 -0.98
C ILE A 57 10.08 16.21 -0.83
N GLY A 58 9.44 17.37 -1.08
CA GLY A 58 7.99 17.51 -0.97
C GLY A 58 7.20 16.58 -1.91
N LYS A 59 7.70 16.38 -3.14
CA LYS A 59 7.11 15.41 -4.10
C LYS A 59 7.21 13.98 -3.59
N LEU A 60 8.37 13.57 -3.07
CA LEU A 60 8.58 12.23 -2.53
C LEU A 60 7.79 11.97 -1.23
N GLU A 61 7.65 12.97 -0.37
CA GLU A 61 6.76 12.90 0.80
C GLU A 61 5.30 12.74 0.38
N GLY A 62 4.87 13.42 -0.70
CA GLY A 62 3.55 13.25 -1.31
C GLY A 62 3.35 11.82 -1.81
N LEU A 63 4.29 11.33 -2.62
CA LEU A 63 4.26 9.96 -3.15
C LEU A 63 4.21 8.91 -2.04
N CYS A 64 5.01 9.08 -0.97
CA CYS A 64 4.96 8.20 0.19
C CYS A 64 3.54 8.16 0.78
N ARG A 65 2.93 9.32 1.07
CA ARG A 65 1.55 9.39 1.59
C ARG A 65 0.51 8.76 0.67
N ASP A 66 0.65 8.93 -0.64
CA ASP A 66 -0.28 8.35 -1.61
C ASP A 66 -0.18 6.81 -1.62
N ILE A 67 1.03 6.26 -1.57
CA ILE A 67 1.25 4.81 -1.48
C ILE A 67 0.73 4.28 -0.14
N GLU A 68 0.97 4.99 0.98
CA GLU A 68 0.40 4.63 2.28
C GLU A 68 -1.13 4.58 2.22
N ALA A 69 -1.76 5.58 1.60
CA ALA A 69 -3.21 5.63 1.43
C ALA A 69 -3.72 4.48 0.55
N GLN A 70 -3.00 4.12 -0.52
CA GLN A 70 -3.36 2.97 -1.36
C GLN A 70 -3.27 1.65 -0.60
N ILE A 71 -2.18 1.43 0.16
CA ILE A 71 -2.01 0.26 1.04
C ILE A 71 -3.15 0.19 2.06
N MET A 72 -3.56 1.33 2.62
CA MET A 72 -4.72 1.40 3.52
C MET A 72 -6.06 1.22 2.80
N SER A 73 -6.19 1.57 1.52
CA SER A 73 -7.43 1.37 0.75
C SER A 73 -7.63 -0.08 0.30
N CYS A 74 -6.53 -0.84 0.12
CA CYS A 74 -6.59 -2.30 -0.02
C CYS A 74 -7.25 -2.97 1.20
N ASP A 75 -7.31 -2.28 2.33
CA ASP A 75 -7.98 -2.70 3.57
C ASP A 75 -9.52 -2.64 3.48
N GLU A 76 -10.08 -1.89 2.51
CA GLU A 76 -11.52 -1.59 2.35
C GLU A 76 -12.16 -2.27 1.11
N ARG A 77 -11.39 -2.57 0.06
CA ARG A 77 -11.93 -3.20 -1.16
C ARG A 77 -12.14 -4.72 -1.07
N VAL A 78 -11.87 -5.33 0.08
CA VAL A 78 -12.24 -6.72 0.38
C VAL A 78 -13.71 -6.77 0.76
N VAL A 79 -14.58 -6.42 -0.19
CA VAL A 79 -16.03 -6.67 -0.12
C VAL A 79 -16.23 -8.18 -0.31
N PRO A 80 -17.08 -8.84 0.49
CA PRO A 80 -17.23 -10.29 0.41
C PRO A 80 -17.86 -10.65 -0.93
N ASP A 81 -17.16 -11.46 -1.71
CA ASP A 81 -17.79 -12.23 -2.76
C ASP A 81 -18.78 -13.18 -2.09
N GLY A 82 -20.06 -12.86 -2.23
CA GLY A 82 -21.10 -13.39 -1.38
C GLY A 82 -22.51 -13.09 -1.86
N LYS A 83 -22.73 -13.20 -3.17
CA LYS A 83 -23.90 -13.81 -3.85
C LYS A 83 -24.30 -13.06 -5.12
N ALA A 84 -24.27 -13.83 -6.20
CA ALA A 84 -25.02 -13.58 -7.42
C ALA A 84 -26.53 -13.41 -7.13
N GLU A 85 -27.13 -12.51 -7.92
CA GLU A 85 -28.51 -12.42 -8.41
C GLU A 85 -29.68 -12.97 -7.57
N VAL A 86 -30.73 -12.15 -7.38
CA VAL A 86 -32.09 -12.48 -7.85
C VAL A 86 -32.81 -11.17 -8.21
N SER A 87 -33.20 -11.02 -9.48
CA SER A 87 -34.22 -10.07 -9.94
C SER A 87 -35.57 -10.33 -9.26
N ASN A 88 -36.26 -9.26 -8.86
CA ASN A 88 -37.72 -9.18 -8.94
C ASN A 88 -38.13 -7.73 -9.19
#